data_AF-A0A239JTF1-F1
#
_entry.id   AF-A0A239JTF1-F1
#
_cell.length_a   1.000
_cell.length_b   1.000
_cell.length_c   1.000
_cell.angle_alpha   90.00
_cell.angle_beta   90.00
_cell.angle_gamma   90.00
#
_symmetry.space_group_name_H-M   'P 1'
#
loop_
_entity.id
_entity.type
_entity.pdbx_description
1 polymer ?
#
loop_
_entity_poly.entity_id
_entity_poly.type
_entity_poly.pdbx_seq_one_letter_code
_entity_poly.pdbx_strand_id
1 'polypeptide(L)'
;MNQTIKNLIQKLGEAIHESVSESEHIAGVVKNIREQGFDVLLMLEATIGLNEVEADTVEESGQQLLTSGEEDAGPFTHHDLNFLKSLRISLTEDSDEDPA
;
A
#
# COMPACT_ATOMS: atom_id res chain seq x y z
N MET A 1 6.69 -18.01 -11.34
CA MET A 1 6.18 -17.35 -10.11
C MET A 1 6.51 -18.24 -8.93
N ASN A 2 7.25 -17.72 -7.95
CA ASN A 2 7.78 -18.46 -6.81
C ASN A 2 6.65 -19.14 -6.00
N GLN A 3 6.75 -20.44 -5.74
CA GLN A 3 5.72 -21.22 -5.03
C GLN A 3 5.46 -20.68 -3.62
N THR A 4 6.47 -20.06 -3.00
CA THR A 4 6.35 -19.41 -1.69
C THR A 4 5.44 -18.18 -1.76
N ILE A 5 5.60 -17.33 -2.78
CA ILE A 5 4.75 -16.14 -2.96
C ILE A 5 3.29 -16.56 -3.21
N LYS A 6 3.05 -17.58 -4.02
CA LYS A 6 1.68 -18.09 -4.23
C LYS A 6 1.03 -18.55 -2.93
N ASN A 7 1.76 -19.28 -2.08
CA ASN A 7 1.26 -19.70 -0.77
C ASN A 7 0.98 -18.50 0.16
N LEU A 8 1.81 -17.47 0.14
CA LEU A 8 1.59 -16.26 0.92
C LEU A 8 0.34 -15.50 0.47
N ILE A 9 0.13 -15.35 -0.84
CA ILE A 9 -1.09 -14.73 -1.40
C ILE A 9 -2.33 -15.51 -0.96
N GLN A 10 -2.27 -16.84 -1.04
CA GLN A 10 -3.39 -17.69 -0.62
C GLN A 10 -3.72 -17.52 0.87
N LYS A 11 -2.70 -17.58 1.74
CA LYS A 11 -2.88 -17.38 3.18
C LYS A 11 -3.42 -16.00 3.53
N LEU A 12 -2.99 -14.97 2.81
CA LEU A 12 -3.52 -13.63 2.98
C LEU A 12 -5.02 -13.58 2.59
N GLY A 13 -5.40 -14.24 1.49
CA GLY A 13 -6.80 -14.36 1.08
C GLY A 13 -7.66 -15.08 2.13
N GLU A 14 -7.16 -16.18 2.69
CA GLU A 14 -7.82 -16.91 3.78
C GLU A 14 -7.99 -16.02 5.03
N ALA A 15 -6.92 -15.34 5.45
CA ALA A 15 -6.97 -14.45 6.61
C ALA A 15 -7.95 -13.28 6.44
N ILE A 16 -8.02 -12.69 5.25
CA ILE A 16 -9.01 -11.64 4.94
C ILE A 16 -10.43 -12.21 5.00
N HIS A 17 -10.66 -13.38 4.42
CA HIS A 17 -11.97 -14.00 4.40
C HIS A 17 -12.47 -14.32 5.82
N GLU A 18 -11.60 -14.88 6.67
CA GLU A 18 -11.89 -15.15 8.09
C GLU A 18 -12.16 -13.84 8.84
N SER A 19 -11.28 -12.84 8.68
CA SER A 19 -11.44 -11.53 9.33
C SER A 19 -12.76 -10.84 8.97
N VAL A 20 -13.19 -10.92 7.70
CA VAL A 20 -14.45 -10.31 7.26
C VAL A 20 -15.65 -11.11 7.76
N SER A 21 -15.56 -12.44 7.76
CA SER A 21 -16.65 -13.33 8.18
C SER A 21 -16.90 -13.25 9.70
N GLU A 22 -15.85 -13.07 10.50
CA GLU A 22 -15.93 -12.95 11.95
C GLU A 22 -16.17 -11.51 12.45
N SER A 23 -16.11 -10.52 11.55
CA SER A 23 -16.28 -9.12 11.94
C SER A 23 -17.73 -8.81 12.32
N GLU A 24 -17.96 -8.57 13.62
CA GLU A 24 -19.27 -8.13 14.13
C GLU A 24 -19.74 -6.83 13.48
N HIS A 25 -18.82 -5.91 13.17
CA HIS A 25 -19.15 -4.64 12.54
C HIS A 25 -19.75 -4.85 11.14
N ILE A 26 -19.12 -5.69 10.31
CA ILE A 26 -19.58 -5.98 8.95
C ILE A 26 -20.91 -6.74 9.01
N ALA A 27 -21.02 -7.74 9.89
CA ALA A 27 -22.26 -8.47 10.10
C ALA A 27 -23.43 -7.56 10.53
N GLY A 28 -23.17 -6.58 11.40
CA GLY A 28 -24.16 -5.58 11.82
C GLY A 28 -24.66 -4.72 10.66
N VAL A 29 -23.75 -4.26 9.79
CA VAL A 29 -24.13 -3.49 8.60
C VAL A 29 -24.96 -4.35 7.63
N VAL A 30 -24.54 -5.59 7.35
CA VAL A 30 -25.28 -6.52 6.48
C VAL A 30 -26.69 -6.79 7.02
N LYS A 31 -26.83 -6.96 8.35
CA LYS A 31 -28.13 -7.14 9.00
C LYS A 31 -29.03 -5.92 8.81
N ASN A 32 -28.52 -4.71 9.03
CA ASN A 32 -29.30 -3.48 8.80
C ASN A 32 -29.77 -3.35 7.35
N ILE A 33 -28.94 -3.74 6.38
CA ILE A 33 -29.32 -3.73 4.95
C ILE A 33 -30.44 -4.75 4.69
N ARG A 34 -30.35 -5.95 5.28
CA ARG A 34 -31.41 -6.98 5.17
C ARG A 34 -32.72 -6.55 5.82
N GLU A 35 -32.67 -5.84 6.94
CA GLU A 35 -33.86 -5.29 7.62
C GLU A 35 -34.60 -4.25 6.77
N GLN A 36 -33.92 -3.59 5.83
CA GLN A 36 -34.54 -2.71 4.83
C GLN A 36 -35.16 -3.48 3.64
N GLY A 37 -35.09 -4.81 3.63
CA GLY A 37 -35.71 -5.67 2.62
C GLY A 37 -34.81 -6.05 1.45
N PHE A 38 -33.49 -5.84 1.55
CA PHE A 38 -32.53 -6.22 0.51
C PHE A 38 -31.88 -7.57 0.81
N ASP A 39 -31.72 -8.43 -0.20
CA ASP A 39 -30.86 -9.61 -0.10
C ASP A 39 -29.39 -9.22 -0.35
N VAL A 40 -28.49 -9.72 0.49
CA VAL A 40 -27.08 -9.29 0.51
C VAL A 40 -26.19 -10.49 0.26
N LEU A 41 -25.50 -10.44 -0.88
CA LEU A 41 -24.39 -11.31 -1.26
C LEU A 41 -23.12 -10.47 -1.28
N LEU A 42 -22.12 -10.85 -0.48
CA LEU A 42 -20.85 -10.13 -0.39
C LEU A 42 -19.80 -10.83 -1.24
N MET A 43 -19.16 -10.09 -2.15
CA MET A 43 -18.02 -10.54 -2.94
C MET A 43 -16.85 -9.58 -2.70
N LEU A 44 -15.67 -10.12 -2.41
CA LEU A 44 -14.46 -9.33 -2.13
C LEU A 44 -13.45 -9.56 -3.25
N GLU A 45 -13.12 -8.50 -3.97
CA GLU A 45 -12.01 -8.47 -4.92
C GLU A 45 -10.91 -7.57 -4.34
N ALA A 46 -9.71 -8.11 -4.14
CA ALA A 46 -8.56 -7.36 -3.67
C ALA A 46 -7.41 -7.54 -4.67
N THR A 47 -6.81 -6.42 -5.11
CA THR A 47 -5.60 -6.45 -5.94
C THR A 47 -4.38 -6.26 -5.04
N ILE A 48 -3.43 -7.21 -5.10
CA ILE A 48 -2.24 -7.20 -4.25
C ILE A 48 -1.03 -6.83 -5.09
N GLY A 49 -0.44 -5.66 -4.80
CA GLY A 49 0.86 -5.26 -5.35
C GLY A 49 1.98 -5.91 -4.55
N LEU A 50 2.94 -6.53 -5.25
CA LEU A 50 4.15 -7.06 -4.64
C LEU A 50 5.33 -6.22 -5.14
N ASN A 51 6.18 -5.77 -4.22
CA ASN A 51 7.49 -5.21 -4.55
C ASN A 51 8.57 -6.15 -4.02
N GLU A 52 9.51 -6.56 -4.87
CA GLU A 52 10.67 -7.32 -4.42
C GLU A 52 11.66 -6.33 -3.83
N VAL A 53 11.90 -6.44 -2.51
CA VAL A 53 13.01 -5.73 -1.90
C VAL A 53 14.24 -6.54 -2.24
N GLU A 54 15.01 -6.08 -3.23
CA GLU A 54 16.35 -6.62 -3.45
C GLU A 54 17.09 -6.49 -2.12
N ALA A 55 17.46 -7.63 -1.54
CA ALA A 55 18.30 -7.64 -0.37
C ALA A 55 19.67 -7.14 -0.82
N ASP A 56 19.85 -5.81 -0.82
CA ASP A 56 21.16 -5.22 -0.87
C ASP A 56 21.98 -5.91 0.21
N THR A 57 23.10 -6.46 -0.22
CA THR A 57 24.12 -7.08 0.59
C THR A 57 24.55 -6.09 1.66
N VAL A 58 23.94 -6.14 2.84
CA VAL A 58 24.44 -5.47 4.05
C VAL A 58 25.56 -6.35 4.61
N GLU A 59 26.69 -6.33 3.93
CA GLU A 59 27.98 -6.48 4.58
C GLU A 59 28.28 -5.13 5.26
N GLU A 60 28.36 -5.17 6.58
CA GLU A 60 29.03 -4.22 7.47
C GLU A 60 28.53 -2.76 7.55
N SER A 61 27.86 -2.42 8.65
CA SER A 61 28.41 -1.52 9.69
C SER A 61 27.30 -0.95 10.58
N GLY A 62 27.64 -0.80 11.86
CA GLY A 62 26.68 -0.56 12.93
C GLY A 62 25.92 0.76 12.87
N GLN A 63 24.74 0.71 13.48
CA GLN A 63 24.34 1.67 14.51
C GLN A 63 24.41 3.15 14.13
N GLN A 64 23.29 3.72 13.65
CA GLN A 64 22.84 4.99 14.25
C GLN A 64 21.34 5.25 14.07
N LEU A 65 20.76 5.55 15.22
CA LEU A 65 19.47 6.16 15.47
C LEU A 65 19.53 7.67 15.15
N LEU A 66 18.40 8.22 14.67
CA LEU A 66 17.92 9.62 14.70
C LEU A 66 18.67 10.67 13.85
N THR A 67 17.94 11.43 13.02
CA THR A 67 17.81 12.90 13.11
C THR A 67 16.83 13.41 12.05
N SER A 68 16.02 14.39 12.47
CA SER A 68 15.12 15.19 11.63
C SER A 68 15.90 16.32 10.96
N GLY A 69 15.48 16.72 9.75
CA GLY A 69 15.82 18.03 9.19
C GLY A 69 16.67 17.99 7.91
N GLU A 70 16.04 18.44 6.83
CA GLU A 70 16.61 19.16 5.68
C GLU A 70 17.61 18.42 4.75
N GLU A 71 17.09 18.16 3.54
CA GLU A 71 17.78 18.37 2.26
C GLU A 71 19.05 17.56 1.99
N ASP A 72 18.90 16.24 1.88
CA ASP A 72 19.74 15.46 0.94
C ASP A 72 18.93 14.30 0.36
N ALA A 73 17.79 14.63 -0.25
CA ALA A 73 17.14 13.71 -1.17
C ALA A 73 17.98 13.75 -2.45
N GLY A 74 18.87 12.77 -2.61
CA GLY A 74 19.57 12.52 -3.88
C GLY A 74 18.60 12.53 -5.06
N PRO A 75 19.11 12.71 -6.30
CA PRO A 75 18.25 12.96 -7.46
C PRO A 75 17.17 11.89 -7.58
N PHE A 76 15.91 12.32 -7.71
CA PHE A 76 14.76 11.42 -7.85
C PHE A 76 15.08 10.36 -8.91
N THR A 77 15.05 9.10 -8.49
CA THR A 77 15.29 8.01 -9.42
C THR A 77 14.08 7.87 -10.35
N HIS A 78 14.29 7.18 -11.49
CA HIS A 78 13.19 6.92 -12.42
C HIS A 78 12.03 6.14 -11.77
N HIS A 79 12.34 5.39 -10.71
CA HIS A 79 11.37 4.66 -9.91
C HIS A 79 10.53 5.60 -9.05
N ASP A 80 11.15 6.58 -8.38
CA ASP A 80 10.46 7.56 -7.54
C ASP A 80 9.47 8.40 -8.36
N LEU A 81 9.86 8.79 -9.58
CA LEU A 81 8.99 9.54 -10.48
C LEU A 81 7.76 8.72 -10.92
N ASN A 82 7.93 7.41 -11.16
CA ASN A 82 6.80 6.54 -11.49
C ASN A 82 5.90 6.28 -10.27
N PHE A 83 6.49 6.19 -9.08
CA PHE A 83 5.75 6.05 -7.83
C PHE A 83 4.91 7.31 -7.53
N LEU A 84 5.50 8.50 -7.60
CA LEU A 84 4.80 9.78 -7.41
C LEU A 84 3.67 9.96 -8.43
N LYS A 85 3.90 9.59 -9.70
CA LYS A 85 2.88 9.55 -10.75
C LYS A 85 1.72 8.59 -10.42
N SER A 86 2.02 7.42 -9.85
CA SER A 86 0.99 6.46 -9.44
C SER A 86 0.11 6.99 -8.31
N LEU A 87 0.67 7.83 -7.43
CA LEU A 87 -0.04 8.52 -6.36
C LEU A 87 -0.71 9.83 -6.82
N ARG A 88 -0.64 10.21 -8.11
CA ARG A 88 -1.06 11.52 -8.65
C ARG A 88 -0.42 12.73 -7.95
N ILE A 89 0.71 12.53 -7.30
CA ILE A 89 1.49 13.62 -6.72
C ILE A 89 2.29 14.24 -7.87
N SER A 90 1.91 15.46 -8.25
CA SER A 90 2.62 16.23 -9.26
C SER A 90 3.55 17.20 -8.55
N LEU A 91 4.84 17.18 -8.87
CA LEU A 91 5.77 18.20 -8.42
C LEU A 91 5.55 19.43 -9.30
N THR A 92 4.64 20.31 -8.92
CA THR A 92 4.57 21.66 -9.49
C THR A 92 5.75 22.44 -8.92
N GLU A 93 6.83 22.53 -9.70
CA GLU A 93 7.83 23.57 -9.50
C GLU A 93 7.18 24.91 -9.90
N ASP A 94 6.46 25.52 -8.96
CA ASP A 94 6.09 26.93 -9.06
C ASP A 94 7.38 27.75 -8.85
N SER A 95 8.19 27.82 -9.91
CA SER A 95 9.19 28.88 -10.06
C SER A 95 8.45 30.06 -10.68
N ASP A 96 7.84 30.87 -9.82
CA ASP A 96 7.32 32.18 -10.19
C ASP A 96 8.44 32.98 -10.89
N GLU A 97 8.22 33.29 -12.17
CA GLU A 97 8.96 34.32 -12.91
C GLU A 97 8.84 35.65 -12.17
N ASP A 98 9.96 36.24 -11.77
CA ASP A 98 10.05 37.68 -11.48
C ASP A 98 10.90 38.33 -12.59
N PRO A 99 10.31 38.99 -13.60
CA PRO A 99 11.06 39.70 -14.61
C PRO A 99 11.46 41.08 -14.08
N ALA A 100 12.76 41.34 -14.00
CA ALA A 100 13.35 42.67 -13.79
C ALA A 100 13.64 43.37 -15.12
#